data_AF-A0A2W4LXQ0-F1
#
_entry.id   AF-A0A2W4LXQ0-F1
#
_cell.length_a   1.000
_cell.length_b   1.000
_cell.length_c   1.000
_cell.angle_alpha   90.00
_cell.angle_beta   90.00
_cell.angle_gamma   90.00
#
_symmetry.space_group_name_H-M   'P 1'
#
loop_
_entity.id
_entity.type
_entity.pdbx_description
1 polymer ?
#
loop_
_entity_poly.entity_id
_entity_poly.type
_entity_poly.pdbx_seq_one_letter_code
_entity_poly.pdbx_strand_id
1 'polypeptide(L)'
;MTNIVLGPDTPNILPNGQDVTVTFSYSTTEPGGVRIFIRPFTDGAPTPGYLADPSPVYPQSASGKGSSSFTVASGQVVVDQIRIQMLNADQTTLLFETFIPVHYLFGSPAHLVTHINLTPDTPDVLALGQEVSATFRYSARTPVRIFIRPFTNGALTPGYAAHGSPEYGAGGGTGSGDFTIASGQAVVDQIRIQMVSAADSSTVLFEAFLPVYYRFSGGSNPLTHNQLNPHNPNEVKYRPDCNITLNYPPKHTRGVRLFPP
;
A
#
# COMPACT_ATOMS: atom_id res chain seq x y z
N MET A 1 -13.76 13.96 7.86
CA MET A 1 -13.22 13.78 6.49
C MET A 1 -13.40 12.33 6.09
N THR A 2 -13.75 12.05 4.84
CA THR A 2 -14.06 10.69 4.34
C THR A 2 -13.60 10.51 2.89
N ASN A 3 -13.70 9.28 2.36
CA ASN A 3 -13.39 8.96 0.96
C ASN A 3 -11.99 9.42 0.54
N ILE A 4 -10.99 9.07 1.37
CA ILE A 4 -9.60 9.43 1.12
C ILE A 4 -9.05 8.43 0.11
N VAL A 5 -8.58 8.93 -1.02
CA VAL A 5 -8.02 8.13 -2.11
C VAL A 5 -6.63 8.67 -2.42
N LEU A 6 -5.66 7.75 -2.45
CA LEU A 6 -4.26 8.04 -2.74
C LEU A 6 -3.97 7.75 -4.21
N GLY A 7 -3.09 8.55 -4.81
CA GLY A 7 -2.62 8.33 -6.16
C GLY A 7 -1.14 8.71 -6.27
N PRO A 8 -0.22 7.76 -6.52
CA PRO A 8 -0.44 6.32 -6.69
C PRO A 8 -0.90 5.60 -5.40
N ASP A 9 -1.44 4.39 -5.54
CA ASP A 9 -1.74 3.52 -4.38
C ASP A 9 -0.48 3.11 -3.63
N THR A 10 -0.65 2.74 -2.36
CA THR A 10 0.40 2.31 -1.45
C THR A 10 0.25 0.83 -1.10
N PRO A 11 1.33 0.04 -0.92
CA PRO A 11 2.75 0.40 -0.97
C PRO A 11 3.26 0.71 -2.39
N ASN A 12 4.21 1.64 -2.55
CA ASN A 12 4.83 1.90 -3.85
C ASN A 12 6.26 2.44 -3.78
N ILE A 13 6.92 2.44 -4.94
CA ILE A 13 8.22 3.07 -5.16
C ILE A 13 8.04 4.17 -6.20
N LEU A 14 8.52 5.37 -5.88
CA LEU A 14 8.34 6.57 -6.67
C LEU A 14 9.70 7.20 -7.01
N PRO A 15 9.89 7.76 -8.21
CA PRO A 15 11.03 8.62 -8.48
C PRO A 15 10.90 9.92 -7.68
N ASN A 16 12.03 10.46 -7.26
CA ASN A 16 12.09 11.79 -6.66
C ASN A 16 11.40 12.83 -7.54
N GLY A 17 10.61 13.71 -6.91
CA GLY A 17 9.81 14.73 -7.59
C GLY A 17 8.48 14.22 -8.17
N GLN A 18 8.15 12.93 -8.07
CA GLN A 18 6.80 12.46 -8.41
C GLN A 18 5.81 12.83 -7.30
N ASP A 19 4.65 13.36 -7.69
CA ASP A 19 3.60 13.70 -6.73
C ASP A 19 2.86 12.45 -6.23
N VAL A 20 2.58 12.46 -4.93
CA VAL A 20 1.49 11.70 -4.31
C VAL A 20 0.32 12.65 -4.14
N THR A 21 -0.76 12.36 -4.86
CA THR A 21 -2.02 13.10 -4.82
C THR A 21 -2.97 12.44 -3.85
N VAL A 22 -3.57 13.22 -2.96
CA VAL A 22 -4.61 12.78 -2.03
C VAL A 22 -5.90 13.52 -2.34
N THR A 23 -6.93 12.76 -2.75
CA THR A 23 -8.28 13.30 -2.91
C THR A 23 -9.14 12.89 -1.73
N PHE A 24 -10.08 13.75 -1.33
CA PHE A 24 -10.89 13.54 -0.15
C PHE A 24 -12.24 14.25 -0.21
N SER A 25 -13.19 13.76 0.57
CA SER A 25 -14.44 14.45 0.90
C SER A 25 -14.36 15.08 2.30
N TYR A 26 -14.92 16.28 2.46
CA TYR A 26 -14.94 16.99 3.74
C TYR A 26 -16.34 17.56 4.05
N SER A 27 -16.58 17.77 5.34
CA SER A 27 -17.71 18.54 5.83
C SER A 27 -17.23 19.43 6.97
N THR A 28 -17.74 20.66 7.01
CA THR A 28 -17.42 21.64 8.05
C THR A 28 -18.57 22.62 8.23
N THR A 29 -18.80 23.02 9.48
CA THR A 29 -19.72 24.08 9.88
C THR A 29 -19.01 25.41 10.13
N GLU A 30 -17.68 25.48 9.96
CA GLU A 30 -16.90 26.70 10.16
C GLU A 30 -17.34 27.79 9.18
N PRO A 31 -17.87 28.94 9.64
CA PRO A 31 -18.40 29.98 8.75
C PRO A 31 -17.36 30.58 7.80
N GLY A 32 -16.11 30.68 8.27
CA GLY A 32 -14.98 31.14 7.45
C GLY A 32 -14.40 30.10 6.49
N GLY A 33 -14.90 28.85 6.55
CA GLY A 33 -14.29 27.71 5.89
C GLY A 33 -13.09 27.14 6.66
N VAL A 34 -12.39 26.19 6.03
CA VAL A 34 -11.28 25.44 6.61
C VAL A 34 -10.10 25.33 5.64
N ARG A 35 -8.91 25.08 6.16
CA ARG A 35 -7.74 24.67 5.38
C ARG A 35 -7.39 23.24 5.73
N ILE A 36 -7.08 22.43 4.73
CA ILE A 36 -6.81 21.00 4.88
C ILE A 36 -5.41 20.72 4.33
N PHE A 37 -4.49 20.44 5.23
CA PHE A 37 -3.09 20.19 4.93
C PHE A 37 -2.82 18.68 4.89
N ILE A 38 -2.22 18.23 3.79
CA ILE A 38 -1.72 16.88 3.60
C ILE A 38 -0.20 16.94 3.65
N ARG A 39 0.43 16.22 4.59
CA ARG A 39 1.88 16.30 4.81
C ARG A 39 2.49 14.90 4.99
N PRO A 40 3.59 14.58 4.28
CA PRO A 40 4.28 13.31 4.46
C PRO A 40 5.09 13.29 5.75
N PHE A 41 5.11 12.14 6.39
CA PHE A 41 5.86 11.84 7.60
C PHE A 41 6.75 10.61 7.40
N THR A 42 7.88 10.63 8.06
CA THR A 42 8.88 9.57 8.13
C THR A 42 9.32 9.46 9.59
N ASP A 43 9.19 8.27 10.17
CA ASP A 43 9.62 7.98 11.55
C ASP A 43 9.03 8.97 12.57
N GLY A 44 7.77 9.36 12.37
CA GLY A 44 7.02 10.26 13.27
C GLY A 44 7.36 11.76 13.13
N ALA A 45 8.22 12.15 12.19
CA ALA A 45 8.52 13.56 11.88
C ALA A 45 8.13 13.91 10.42
N PRO A 46 7.91 15.19 10.09
CA PRO A 46 7.73 15.58 8.68
C PRO A 46 8.90 15.09 7.82
N THR A 47 8.58 14.42 6.72
CA THR A 47 9.56 13.81 5.81
C THR A 47 10.59 14.83 5.34
N PRO A 48 11.91 14.64 5.53
CA PRO A 48 12.91 15.61 5.12
C PRO A 48 12.84 15.95 3.62
N GLY A 49 12.96 17.24 3.28
CA GLY A 49 13.03 17.68 1.88
C GLY A 49 11.73 17.54 1.08
N TYR A 50 10.59 17.35 1.76
CA TYR A 50 9.29 17.33 1.09
C TYR A 50 8.87 18.71 0.58
N LEU A 51 8.10 18.70 -0.49
CA LEU A 51 7.31 19.83 -0.97
C LEU A 51 5.83 19.43 -0.90
N ALA A 52 4.94 20.36 -0.57
CA ALA A 52 3.51 20.08 -0.54
C ALA A 52 2.69 21.34 -0.81
N ASP A 53 1.46 21.13 -1.26
CA ASP A 53 0.54 22.22 -1.53
C ASP A 53 0.24 23.03 -0.26
N PRO A 54 0.05 24.36 -0.37
CA PRO A 54 -0.22 25.24 0.76
C PRO A 54 -1.66 25.15 1.32
N SER A 55 -2.54 24.30 0.75
CA SER A 55 -3.99 24.26 0.95
C SER A 55 -4.73 25.56 0.59
N PRO A 56 -5.78 25.53 -0.25
CA PRO A 56 -6.71 26.66 -0.36
C PRO A 56 -7.60 26.77 0.90
N VAL A 57 -8.42 27.82 0.98
CA VAL A 57 -9.56 27.86 1.89
C VAL A 57 -10.72 27.10 1.24
N TYR A 58 -11.13 26.03 1.87
CA TYR A 58 -12.32 25.26 1.51
C TYR A 58 -13.54 25.89 2.19
N PRO A 59 -14.61 26.23 1.44
CA PRO A 59 -15.78 26.88 2.02
C PRO A 59 -16.54 25.98 3.00
N GLN A 60 -17.39 26.59 3.83
CA GLN A 60 -18.36 25.85 4.63
C GLN A 60 -19.19 24.92 3.74
N SER A 61 -19.27 23.64 4.09
CA SER A 61 -19.95 22.65 3.25
C SER A 61 -20.34 21.41 4.03
N ALA A 62 -21.49 20.83 3.70
CA ALA A 62 -21.91 19.51 4.19
C ALA A 62 -21.30 18.35 3.38
N SER A 63 -20.78 18.62 2.17
CA SER A 63 -20.37 17.58 1.21
C SER A 63 -19.27 18.06 0.26
N GLY A 64 -18.30 18.80 0.77
CA GLY A 64 -17.22 19.37 -0.01
C GLY A 64 -16.23 18.32 -0.50
N LYS A 65 -15.49 18.65 -1.57
CA LYS A 65 -14.41 17.82 -2.13
C LYS A 65 -13.11 18.61 -2.21
N GLY A 66 -11.99 17.94 -2.01
CA GLY A 66 -10.67 18.53 -2.09
C GLY A 66 -9.63 17.57 -2.65
N SER A 67 -8.51 18.15 -3.04
CA SER A 67 -7.32 17.45 -3.48
C SER A 67 -6.11 18.25 -2.99
N SER A 68 -5.04 17.54 -2.63
CA SER A 68 -3.74 18.13 -2.31
C SER A 68 -2.65 17.11 -2.60
N SER A 69 -1.49 17.60 -3.02
CA SER A 69 -0.35 16.77 -3.35
C SER A 69 0.88 17.11 -2.51
N PHE A 70 1.77 16.13 -2.40
CA PHE A 70 3.13 16.31 -1.92
C PHE A 70 4.12 15.50 -2.76
N THR A 71 5.40 15.87 -2.69
CA THR A 71 6.50 15.09 -3.25
C THR A 71 7.75 15.18 -2.37
N VAL A 72 8.73 14.32 -2.63
CA VAL A 72 10.07 14.38 -2.04
C VAL A 72 11.06 14.67 -3.16
N ALA A 73 11.79 15.77 -3.05
CA ALA A 73 12.58 16.30 -4.17
C ALA A 73 13.88 15.53 -4.44
N SER A 74 14.47 14.89 -3.43
CA SER A 74 15.76 14.21 -3.56
C SER A 74 16.00 13.19 -2.44
N GLY A 75 17.05 12.39 -2.60
CA GLY A 75 17.46 11.36 -1.64
C GLY A 75 16.76 10.02 -1.87
N GLN A 76 16.95 9.12 -0.91
CA GLN A 76 16.17 7.90 -0.78
C GLN A 76 15.43 7.97 0.54
N VAL A 77 14.10 8.06 0.49
CA VAL A 77 13.29 8.37 1.68
C VAL A 77 12.05 7.50 1.67
N VAL A 78 11.72 6.93 2.84
CA VAL A 78 10.45 6.22 3.04
C VAL A 78 9.48 7.18 3.71
N VAL A 79 8.33 7.43 3.09
CA VAL A 79 7.16 8.03 3.74
C VAL A 79 6.35 6.90 4.33
N ASP A 80 6.22 6.86 5.66
CA ASP A 80 5.51 5.82 6.40
C ASP A 80 4.13 6.26 6.89
N GLN A 81 3.88 7.57 6.88
CA GLN A 81 2.62 8.16 7.30
C GLN A 81 2.28 9.40 6.46
N ILE A 82 0.99 9.64 6.28
CA ILE A 82 0.47 10.91 5.79
C ILE A 82 -0.34 11.56 6.91
N ARG A 83 0.10 12.74 7.35
CA ARG A 83 -0.70 13.57 8.26
C ARG A 83 -1.73 14.34 7.46
N ILE A 84 -2.97 14.26 7.92
CA ILE A 84 -4.09 15.04 7.42
C ILE A 84 -4.56 15.95 8.55
N GLN A 85 -4.45 17.25 8.33
CA GLN A 85 -4.74 18.25 9.35
C GLN A 85 -5.75 19.27 8.82
N MET A 86 -6.85 19.49 9.54
CA MET A 86 -7.85 20.51 9.24
C MET A 86 -7.78 21.63 10.27
N LEU A 87 -7.54 22.84 9.79
CA LEU A 87 -7.53 24.07 10.57
C LEU A 87 -8.69 24.97 10.11
N ASN A 88 -9.13 25.90 10.96
CA ASN A 88 -9.98 27.00 10.51
C ASN A 88 -9.23 27.89 9.48
N ALA A 89 -9.96 28.77 8.79
CA ALA A 89 -9.44 29.50 7.63
C ALA A 89 -8.21 30.39 7.91
N ASP A 90 -8.11 30.95 9.11
CA ASP A 90 -7.01 31.77 9.62
C ASP A 90 -5.89 30.95 10.30
N GLN A 91 -6.04 29.62 10.35
CA GLN A 91 -5.05 28.66 10.88
C GLN A 91 -4.77 28.80 12.38
N THR A 92 -5.72 29.32 13.15
CA THR A 92 -5.57 29.53 14.59
C THR A 92 -6.12 28.37 15.43
N THR A 93 -7.05 27.58 14.88
CA THR A 93 -7.74 26.50 15.59
C THR A 93 -7.62 25.18 14.82
N LEU A 94 -7.09 24.15 15.48
CA LEU A 94 -7.09 22.78 14.99
C LEU A 94 -8.48 22.15 15.19
N LEU A 95 -9.07 21.66 14.10
CA LEU A 95 -10.42 21.09 14.09
C LEU A 95 -10.39 19.57 13.96
N PHE A 96 -9.38 19.05 13.26
CA PHE A 96 -9.21 17.62 13.05
C PHE A 96 -7.75 17.30 12.69
N GLU A 97 -7.24 16.20 13.22
CA GLU A 97 -5.96 15.63 12.82
C GLU A 97 -6.05 14.10 12.81
N THR A 98 -5.45 13.50 11.78
CA THR A 98 -5.24 12.06 11.72
C THR A 98 -3.98 11.73 10.94
N PHE A 99 -3.49 10.51 11.11
CA PHE A 99 -2.38 9.93 10.37
C PHE A 99 -2.85 8.67 9.66
N ILE A 100 -2.55 8.59 8.37
CA ILE A 100 -2.81 7.39 7.56
C ILE A 100 -1.47 6.66 7.39
N PRO A 101 -1.35 5.39 7.81
CA PRO A 101 -0.16 4.61 7.55
C PRO A 101 -0.05 4.33 6.05
N VAL A 102 1.13 4.55 5.49
CA VAL A 102 1.44 4.30 4.08
C VAL A 102 2.85 3.73 3.97
N HIS A 103 3.25 3.35 2.75
CA HIS A 103 4.63 3.08 2.41
C HIS A 103 4.92 3.61 1.00
N TYR A 104 5.62 4.74 0.92
CA TYR A 104 6.19 5.24 -0.34
C TYR A 104 7.70 5.35 -0.22
N LEU A 105 8.43 4.56 -1.01
CA LEU A 105 9.87 4.71 -1.16
C LEU A 105 10.17 5.66 -2.32
N PHE A 106 10.67 6.85 -2.01
CA PHE A 106 11.20 7.79 -2.99
C PHE A 106 12.66 7.47 -3.30
N GLY A 107 13.06 7.55 -4.57
CA GLY A 107 14.43 7.26 -4.99
C GLY A 107 14.86 7.92 -6.30
N SER A 108 16.17 7.83 -6.58
CA SER A 108 16.77 8.37 -7.80
C SER A 108 16.37 7.56 -9.05
N PRO A 109 16.03 8.19 -10.18
CA PRO A 109 15.59 7.50 -11.39
C PRO A 109 16.72 6.77 -12.16
N ALA A 110 17.97 6.80 -11.69
CA ALA A 110 19.10 6.17 -12.39
C ALA A 110 18.95 4.65 -12.53
N HIS A 111 18.53 4.00 -11.45
CA HIS A 111 18.18 2.58 -11.38
C HIS A 111 17.00 2.46 -10.41
N LEU A 112 15.79 2.32 -10.95
CA LEU A 112 14.59 2.37 -10.15
C LEU A 112 13.50 1.50 -10.76
N VAL A 113 12.76 0.80 -9.91
CA VAL A 113 11.51 0.13 -10.26
C VAL A 113 10.38 0.92 -9.62
N THR A 114 9.35 1.27 -10.38
CA THR A 114 8.25 2.15 -9.94
C THR A 114 6.91 1.62 -10.42
N HIS A 115 5.81 2.23 -9.96
CA HIS A 115 4.45 1.90 -10.39
C HIS A 115 4.16 0.40 -10.24
N ILE A 116 4.48 -0.13 -9.05
CA ILE A 116 4.22 -1.52 -8.74
C ILE A 116 2.72 -1.70 -8.60
N ASN A 117 2.13 -2.59 -9.39
CA ASN A 117 0.74 -3.03 -9.23
C ASN A 117 0.76 -4.53 -8.97
N LEU A 118 0.15 -4.95 -7.86
CA LEU A 118 0.06 -6.35 -7.47
C LEU A 118 -1.28 -6.92 -7.91
N THR A 119 -1.33 -8.20 -8.23
CA THR A 119 -2.57 -8.91 -8.51
C THR A 119 -2.46 -10.34 -7.97
N PRO A 120 -3.34 -10.75 -7.04
CA PRO A 120 -4.34 -9.93 -6.35
C PRO A 120 -3.72 -8.77 -5.56
N ASP A 121 -4.54 -7.77 -5.20
CA ASP A 121 -4.10 -6.66 -4.35
C ASP A 121 -3.81 -7.12 -2.92
N THR A 122 -2.95 -6.40 -2.22
CA THR A 122 -2.68 -6.63 -0.79
C THR A 122 -3.57 -5.73 0.08
N PRO A 123 -4.10 -6.19 1.23
CA PRO A 123 -3.96 -7.53 1.81
C PRO A 123 -4.90 -8.57 1.18
N ASP A 124 -4.48 -9.85 1.13
CA ASP A 124 -5.36 -10.94 0.68
C ASP A 124 -5.04 -12.31 1.34
N VAL A 125 -5.97 -13.26 1.26
CA VAL A 125 -5.84 -14.65 1.69
C VAL A 125 -5.92 -15.56 0.46
N LEU A 126 -4.83 -16.27 0.20
CA LEU A 126 -4.60 -16.99 -1.05
C LEU A 126 -4.56 -18.50 -0.81
N ALA A 127 -4.98 -19.27 -1.82
CA ALA A 127 -4.77 -20.70 -1.83
C ALA A 127 -3.28 -21.03 -2.03
N LEU A 128 -2.82 -22.17 -1.53
CA LEU A 128 -1.49 -22.67 -1.91
C LEU A 128 -1.40 -22.84 -3.42
N GLY A 129 -0.27 -22.42 -4.00
CA GLY A 129 -0.03 -22.40 -5.44
C GLY A 129 -0.74 -21.27 -6.20
N GLN A 130 -1.58 -20.46 -5.55
CA GLN A 130 -2.14 -19.26 -6.17
C GLN A 130 -1.02 -18.26 -6.45
N GLU A 131 -1.06 -17.64 -7.64
CA GLU A 131 -0.06 -16.68 -8.08
C GLU A 131 -0.34 -15.29 -7.52
N VAL A 132 0.73 -14.61 -7.12
CA VAL A 132 0.77 -13.16 -6.97
C VAL A 132 1.66 -12.63 -8.09
N SER A 133 1.05 -11.90 -9.01
CA SER A 133 1.74 -11.22 -10.11
C SER A 133 2.00 -9.76 -9.73
N ALA A 134 3.12 -9.22 -10.18
CA ALA A 134 3.47 -7.82 -10.08
C ALA A 134 3.76 -7.28 -11.48
N THR A 135 3.15 -6.15 -11.83
CA THR A 135 3.56 -5.34 -13.00
C THR A 135 4.25 -4.07 -12.53
N PHE A 136 5.20 -3.57 -13.31
CA PHE A 136 6.00 -2.43 -12.92
C PHE A 136 6.51 -1.64 -14.13
N ARG A 137 6.93 -0.41 -13.86
CA ARG A 137 7.81 0.38 -14.74
C ARG A 137 9.23 0.34 -14.20
N TYR A 138 10.22 0.48 -15.07
CA TYR A 138 11.62 0.58 -14.67
C TYR A 138 12.34 1.70 -15.42
N SER A 139 13.44 2.16 -14.82
CA SER A 139 14.46 2.98 -15.44
C SER A 139 15.84 2.44 -15.07
N ALA A 140 16.72 2.26 -16.04
CA ALA A 140 18.07 1.72 -15.83
C ALA A 140 19.07 2.31 -16.83
N ARG A 141 20.31 2.56 -16.39
CA ARG A 141 21.39 3.03 -17.27
C ARG A 141 22.05 1.95 -18.13
N THR A 142 21.90 0.69 -17.74
CA THR A 142 22.46 -0.49 -18.41
C THR A 142 21.37 -1.55 -18.53
N PRO A 143 21.57 -2.61 -19.34
CA PRO A 143 20.68 -3.76 -19.31
C PRO A 143 20.63 -4.40 -17.91
N VAL A 144 19.45 -4.80 -17.46
CA VAL A 144 19.19 -5.29 -16.10
C VAL A 144 18.28 -6.52 -16.07
N ARG A 145 18.29 -7.22 -14.93
CA ARG A 145 17.27 -8.19 -14.55
C ARG A 145 16.57 -7.71 -13.28
N ILE A 146 15.26 -7.89 -13.20
CA ILE A 146 14.43 -7.39 -12.10
C ILE A 146 13.67 -8.57 -11.50
N PHE A 147 13.97 -8.86 -10.24
CA PHE A 147 13.40 -9.98 -9.51
C PHE A 147 12.40 -9.51 -8.47
N ILE A 148 11.24 -10.16 -8.45
CA ILE A 148 10.20 -10.03 -7.42
C ILE A 148 10.23 -11.30 -6.58
N ARG A 149 10.44 -11.18 -5.26
CA ARG A 149 10.58 -12.34 -4.36
C ARG A 149 9.76 -12.16 -3.08
N PRO A 150 9.01 -13.19 -2.65
CA PRO A 150 8.26 -13.12 -1.40
C PRO A 150 9.19 -13.29 -0.20
N PHE A 151 8.96 -12.51 0.84
CA PHE A 151 9.65 -12.56 2.11
C PHE A 151 8.65 -12.79 3.25
N THR A 152 9.10 -13.55 4.25
CA THR A 152 8.42 -13.81 5.52
C THR A 152 9.44 -13.61 6.62
N ASN A 153 9.18 -12.70 7.56
CA ASN A 153 10.05 -12.39 8.69
C ASN A 153 11.51 -12.12 8.27
N GLY A 154 11.71 -11.36 7.19
CA GLY A 154 13.03 -10.93 6.73
C GLY A 154 13.85 -11.97 5.95
N ALA A 155 13.30 -13.16 5.67
CA ALA A 155 13.91 -14.16 4.81
C ALA A 155 12.99 -14.51 3.63
N LEU A 156 13.55 -15.09 2.56
CA LEU A 156 12.75 -15.65 1.47
C LEU A 156 11.70 -16.62 2.01
N THR A 157 10.45 -16.44 1.61
CA THR A 157 9.34 -17.28 2.10
C THR A 157 9.58 -18.74 1.73
N PRO A 158 9.63 -19.68 2.69
CA PRO A 158 9.84 -21.10 2.38
C PRO A 158 8.81 -21.66 1.39
N GLY A 159 9.24 -22.54 0.49
CA GLY A 159 8.34 -23.20 -0.46
C GLY A 159 7.84 -22.31 -1.61
N TYR A 160 8.47 -21.15 -1.81
CA TYR A 160 8.13 -20.28 -2.94
C TYR A 160 8.68 -20.81 -4.27
N ALA A 161 7.96 -20.52 -5.36
CA ALA A 161 8.49 -20.49 -6.71
C ALA A 161 8.29 -19.07 -7.27
N ALA A 162 9.17 -18.62 -8.16
CA ALA A 162 9.07 -17.27 -8.73
C ALA A 162 9.65 -17.15 -10.12
N HIS A 163 9.18 -16.14 -10.84
CA HIS A 163 9.65 -15.77 -12.17
C HIS A 163 11.18 -15.54 -12.23
N GLY A 164 11.78 -15.99 -13.34
CA GLY A 164 13.24 -15.94 -13.57
C GLY A 164 13.79 -14.59 -14.04
N SER A 165 12.94 -13.60 -14.35
CA SER A 165 13.28 -12.32 -14.99
C SER A 165 13.94 -12.47 -16.38
N PRO A 166 13.35 -11.91 -17.46
CA PRO A 166 14.10 -11.69 -18.69
C PRO A 166 15.17 -10.61 -18.48
N GLU A 167 15.97 -10.39 -19.51
CA GLU A 167 16.79 -9.19 -19.61
C GLU A 167 15.94 -8.01 -20.08
N TYR A 168 16.05 -6.89 -19.36
CA TYR A 168 15.44 -5.61 -19.70
C TYR A 168 16.53 -4.69 -20.24
N GLY A 169 16.28 -4.05 -21.39
CA GLY A 169 17.24 -3.12 -21.99
C GLY A 169 17.44 -1.85 -21.16
N ALA A 170 18.52 -1.12 -21.42
CA ALA A 170 18.77 0.20 -20.84
C ALA A 170 17.70 1.22 -21.26
N GLY A 171 17.54 2.29 -20.48
CA GLY A 171 16.47 3.28 -20.62
C GLY A 171 15.30 2.98 -19.68
N GLY A 172 14.10 3.32 -20.11
CA GLY A 172 12.87 3.05 -19.37
C GLY A 172 11.94 2.09 -20.09
N GLY A 173 11.20 1.28 -19.34
CA GLY A 173 10.26 0.32 -19.89
C GLY A 173 9.28 -0.23 -18.86
N THR A 174 8.54 -1.26 -19.25
CA THR A 174 7.64 -2.02 -18.37
C THR A 174 8.14 -3.45 -18.20
N GLY A 175 7.75 -4.08 -17.09
CA GLY A 175 8.04 -5.47 -16.84
C GLY A 175 7.01 -6.10 -15.91
N SER A 176 7.15 -7.41 -15.72
CA SER A 176 6.34 -8.19 -14.81
C SER A 176 7.18 -9.27 -14.14
N GLY A 177 6.70 -9.74 -13.00
CA GLY A 177 7.21 -10.92 -12.34
C GLY A 177 6.16 -11.47 -11.39
N ASP A 178 6.27 -12.75 -11.09
CA ASP A 178 5.30 -13.47 -10.27
C ASP A 178 6.00 -14.33 -9.23
N PHE A 179 5.21 -14.73 -8.23
CA PHE A 179 5.56 -15.81 -7.32
C PHE A 179 4.33 -16.59 -6.88
N THR A 180 4.57 -17.81 -6.41
CA THR A 180 3.58 -18.67 -5.75
C THR A 180 4.20 -19.24 -4.47
N ILE A 181 3.35 -19.64 -3.50
CA ILE A 181 3.78 -20.45 -2.35
C ILE A 181 3.12 -21.82 -2.47
N ALA A 182 3.90 -22.85 -2.77
CA ALA A 182 3.35 -24.17 -3.11
C ALA A 182 3.02 -25.03 -1.88
N SER A 183 3.64 -24.76 -0.73
CA SER A 183 3.48 -25.56 0.48
C SER A 183 3.80 -24.77 1.74
N GLY A 184 3.31 -25.26 2.88
CA GLY A 184 3.43 -24.58 4.17
C GLY A 184 2.42 -23.45 4.33
N GLN A 185 1.90 -23.28 5.55
CA GLN A 185 1.15 -22.06 5.87
C GLN A 185 2.16 -20.92 5.96
N ALA A 186 2.02 -19.91 5.11
CA ALA A 186 2.95 -18.79 5.04
C ALA A 186 2.21 -17.46 5.07
N VAL A 187 2.81 -16.46 5.71
CA VAL A 187 2.39 -15.07 5.63
C VAL A 187 3.53 -14.32 4.96
N VAL A 188 3.34 -13.93 3.71
CA VAL A 188 4.25 -13.04 3.02
C VAL A 188 4.00 -11.64 3.57
N ASP A 189 4.97 -11.10 4.31
CA ASP A 189 4.91 -9.78 4.93
C ASP A 189 5.68 -8.71 4.14
N GLN A 190 6.53 -9.15 3.20
CA GLN A 190 7.29 -8.27 2.33
C GLN A 190 7.46 -8.86 0.93
N ILE A 191 7.56 -8.00 -0.07
CA ILE A 191 8.06 -8.33 -1.40
C ILE A 191 9.40 -7.62 -1.59
N ARG A 192 10.45 -8.39 -1.88
CA ARG A 192 11.72 -7.83 -2.32
C ARG A 192 11.69 -7.60 -3.83
N ILE A 193 12.02 -6.39 -4.22
CA ILE A 193 12.23 -5.98 -5.60
C ILE A 193 13.72 -5.70 -5.76
N GLN A 194 14.40 -6.50 -6.57
CA GLN A 194 15.84 -6.40 -6.76
C GLN A 194 16.17 -6.25 -8.24
N MET A 195 16.83 -5.16 -8.60
CA MET A 195 17.39 -4.92 -9.92
C MET A 195 18.89 -5.21 -9.88
N VAL A 196 19.35 -6.09 -10.77
CA VAL A 196 20.76 -6.43 -10.93
C VAL A 196 21.23 -6.17 -12.36
N SER A 197 22.54 -6.04 -12.54
CA SER A 197 23.13 -5.97 -13.89
C SER A 197 22.85 -7.25 -14.68
N ALA A 198 22.45 -7.10 -15.95
CA ALA A 198 22.25 -8.26 -16.83
C ALA A 198 23.59 -8.90 -17.23
N ALA A 199 24.66 -8.12 -17.32
CA ALA A 199 26.01 -8.60 -17.62
C ALA A 199 26.64 -9.37 -16.45
N ASP A 200 26.24 -9.04 -15.23
CA ASP A 200 26.67 -9.71 -14.00
C ASP A 200 25.57 -9.59 -12.94
N SER A 201 24.82 -10.68 -12.73
CA SER A 201 23.70 -10.69 -11.78
C SER A 201 24.12 -10.64 -10.31
N SER A 202 25.42 -10.64 -10.00
CA SER A 202 25.91 -10.39 -8.64
C SER A 202 25.93 -8.90 -8.27
N THR A 203 25.94 -8.02 -9.28
CA THR A 203 25.93 -6.56 -9.07
C THR A 203 24.49 -6.06 -8.87
N VAL A 204 24.14 -5.72 -7.63
CA VAL A 204 22.85 -5.09 -7.28
C VAL A 204 22.90 -3.59 -7.60
N LEU A 205 21.94 -3.15 -8.41
CA LEU A 205 21.80 -1.75 -8.85
C LEU A 205 20.69 -1.02 -8.11
N PHE A 206 19.67 -1.75 -7.67
CA PHE A 206 18.58 -1.25 -6.85
C PHE A 206 17.97 -2.39 -6.03
N GLU A 207 17.60 -2.12 -4.79
CA GLU A 207 16.88 -3.05 -3.94
C GLU A 207 15.89 -2.30 -3.06
N ALA A 208 14.68 -2.85 -2.96
CA ALA A 208 13.64 -2.35 -2.08
C ALA A 208 12.80 -3.50 -1.52
N PHE A 209 12.22 -3.26 -0.35
CA PHE A 209 11.27 -4.16 0.30
C PHE A 209 9.96 -3.42 0.45
N LEU A 210 8.91 -3.91 -0.20
CA LEU A 210 7.56 -3.37 -0.04
C LEU A 210 6.80 -4.21 0.99
N PRO A 211 6.25 -3.59 2.04
CA PRO A 211 5.43 -4.30 3.01
C PRO A 211 4.11 -4.72 2.35
N VAL A 212 3.74 -5.99 2.50
CA VAL A 212 2.49 -6.54 2.00
C VAL A 212 1.88 -7.47 3.05
N TYR A 213 0.69 -7.99 2.78
CA TYR A 213 0.11 -9.06 3.57
C TYR A 213 -0.60 -10.06 2.68
N TYR A 214 0.06 -11.19 2.41
CA TYR A 214 -0.59 -12.34 1.77
C TYR A 214 -0.51 -13.55 2.69
N ARG A 215 -1.67 -14.07 3.09
CA ARG A 215 -1.75 -15.32 3.84
C ARG A 215 -2.05 -16.48 2.92
N PHE A 216 -1.09 -17.37 2.72
CA PHE A 216 -1.24 -18.59 1.95
C PHE A 216 -1.71 -19.73 2.85
N SER A 217 -2.82 -20.37 2.48
CA SER A 217 -3.37 -21.48 3.25
C SER A 217 -3.92 -22.60 2.37
N GLY A 218 -3.56 -23.84 2.69
CA GLY A 218 -4.15 -25.05 2.09
C GLY A 218 -5.50 -25.29 2.77
N GLY A 219 -6.59 -25.07 2.05
CA GLY A 219 -7.91 -24.99 2.66
C GLY A 219 -8.42 -26.31 3.24
N SER A 220 -9.07 -26.22 4.40
CA SER A 220 -10.37 -26.86 4.61
C SER A 220 -11.48 -25.86 5.00
N ASN A 221 -11.20 -24.56 5.06
CA ASN A 221 -12.19 -23.47 5.25
C ASN A 221 -11.66 -22.13 4.69
N PRO A 222 -11.46 -21.98 3.37
CA PRO A 222 -11.19 -20.66 2.82
C PRO A 222 -12.46 -19.81 2.90
N LEU A 223 -12.36 -18.61 3.48
CA LEU A 223 -13.37 -17.56 3.30
C LEU A 223 -13.24 -17.04 1.86
N THR A 224 -13.71 -17.82 0.90
CA THR A 224 -13.85 -17.34 -0.48
C THR A 224 -15.06 -16.44 -0.52
N HIS A 225 -14.91 -15.20 -1.01
CA HIS A 225 -15.96 -14.18 -1.15
C HIS A 225 -16.09 -13.15 -0.01
N ASN A 226 -14.97 -12.61 0.47
CA ASN A 226 -15.00 -11.28 1.10
C ASN A 226 -14.87 -10.21 0.00
N GLN A 227 -15.98 -9.86 -0.66
CA GLN A 227 -16.01 -8.57 -1.37
C GLN A 227 -16.19 -7.48 -0.31
N LEU A 228 -15.13 -6.75 -0.01
CA LEU A 228 -15.26 -5.45 0.64
C LEU A 228 -16.04 -4.56 -0.33
N ASN A 229 -17.17 -4.03 0.11
CA ASN A 229 -17.95 -3.08 -0.68
C ASN A 229 -17.07 -1.85 -0.98
N PRO A 230 -16.82 -1.49 -2.26
CA PRO A 230 -15.94 -0.39 -2.62
C PRO A 230 -16.41 0.99 -2.12
N HIS A 231 -17.60 1.08 -1.51
CA HIS A 231 -18.15 2.31 -0.97
C HIS A 231 -18.16 2.42 0.56
N ASN A 232 -17.73 1.40 1.32
CA ASN A 232 -17.58 1.51 2.79
C ASN A 232 -16.68 0.39 3.38
N PRO A 233 -15.39 0.65 3.68
CA PRO A 233 -14.45 -0.40 4.12
C PRO A 233 -14.69 -0.95 5.54
N ASN A 234 -15.68 -0.44 6.29
CA ASN A 234 -15.96 -0.85 7.67
C ASN A 234 -17.31 -1.58 7.88
N GLU A 235 -18.00 -1.95 6.80
CA GLU A 235 -19.33 -2.57 6.89
C GLU A 235 -19.33 -3.95 6.21
N VAL A 236 -19.32 -5.02 7.00
CA VAL A 236 -19.61 -6.37 6.51
C VAL A 236 -21.13 -6.54 6.49
N LYS A 237 -21.75 -6.40 5.30
CA LYS A 237 -23.17 -6.73 5.13
C LYS A 237 -23.35 -8.23 5.00
N TYR A 238 -23.85 -8.86 6.07
CA TYR A 238 -24.28 -10.25 6.04
C TYR A 238 -25.67 -10.36 5.40
N ARG A 239 -25.87 -11.38 4.56
CA ARG A 239 -27.22 -11.78 4.15
C ARG A 239 -27.85 -12.64 5.26
N PRO A 240 -29.16 -12.53 5.54
CA PRO A 240 -29.83 -13.26 6.62
C PRO A 240 -29.89 -14.79 6.46
N ASP A 241 -29.47 -15.32 5.30
CA ASP A 241 -29.56 -16.73 4.90
C ASP A 241 -28.21 -17.48 4.98
N CYS A 242 -27.13 -16.83 5.39
CA CYS A 242 -25.85 -17.50 5.62
C CYS A 242 -25.76 -18.08 7.05
N ASN A 243 -26.04 -19.39 7.19
CA ASN A 243 -25.70 -20.13 8.41
C ASN A 243 -24.21 -20.48 8.43
N ILE A 244 -23.44 -19.83 9.31
CA ILE A 244 -22.06 -20.24 9.60
C ILE A 244 -22.10 -21.37 10.63
N THR A 245 -21.70 -22.57 10.21
CA THR A 245 -21.45 -23.69 11.13
C THR A 245 -19.98 -23.66 11.54
N LEU A 246 -19.70 -23.18 12.76
CA LEU A 246 -18.36 -23.24 13.34
C LEU A 246 -18.19 -24.60 14.04
N ASN A 247 -17.57 -25.56 13.36
CA ASN A 247 -17.21 -26.84 13.97
C ASN A 247 -15.93 -26.66 14.81
N TYR A 248 -16.09 -26.49 16.12
CA TYR A 248 -14.98 -26.54 17.07
C TYR A 248 -14.69 -27.98 17.49
N PRO A 249 -13.44 -28.45 17.46
CA PRO A 249 -13.07 -29.68 18.16
C PRO A 249 -13.23 -29.47 19.68
N PRO A 250 -13.70 -30.48 20.43
CA PRO A 250 -14.11 -30.29 21.82
C PRO A 250 -12.88 -30.19 22.70
N LYS A 251 -12.52 -28.97 23.14
CA LYS A 251 -12.01 -28.68 24.49
C LYS A 251 -11.82 -27.17 24.69
N HIS A 252 -12.32 -26.71 25.83
CA HIS A 252 -12.27 -25.35 26.40
C HIS A 252 -13.44 -24.42 26.07
N THR A 253 -14.53 -24.70 26.79
CA THR A 253 -15.63 -23.82 27.16
C THR A 253 -15.12 -22.53 27.81
N ARG A 254 -15.27 -21.38 27.14
CA ARG A 254 -15.62 -20.08 27.77
C ARG A 254 -16.37 -19.25 26.73
N GLY A 255 -17.67 -19.13 26.95
CA GLY A 255 -18.63 -18.54 26.02
C GLY A 255 -18.48 -17.03 25.86
N VAL A 256 -18.67 -16.57 24.64
CA VAL A 256 -19.03 -15.18 24.35
C VAL A 256 -20.55 -15.09 24.44
N ARG A 257 -21.07 -14.25 25.35
CA ARG A 257 -22.48 -13.88 25.39
C ARG A 257 -22.76 -12.88 24.29
N LEU A 258 -23.70 -13.19 23.41
CA LEU A 258 -24.39 -12.21 22.58
C LEU A 258 -25.54 -11.63 23.42
N PHE A 259 -25.63 -10.31 23.54
CA PHE A 259 -26.86 -9.64 23.99
C PHE A 259 -27.78 -9.45 22.78
N PRO A 260 -29.06 -9.84 22.87
CA PRO A 260 -30.08 -9.40 21.93
C PRO A 260 -30.99 -8.32 22.57
N PRO A 261 -31.90 -7.73 21.79
CA PRO A 261 -31.67 -6.90 20.60
C PRO A 261 -31.37 -5.43 20.95
#